data_AF-A0A1F3BEI2-F1
#
_entry.id   AF-A0A1F3BEI2-F1
#
_cell.length_a   1.000
_cell.length_b   1.000
_cell.length_c   1.000
_cell.angle_alpha   90.00
_cell.angle_beta   90.00
_cell.angle_gamma   90.00
#
_symmetry.space_group_name_H-M   'P 1'
#
loop_
_entity.id
_entity.type
_entity.pdbx_description
1 polymer ?
#
loop_
_entity_poly.entity_id
_entity_poly.type
_entity_poly.pdbx_seq_one_letter_code
_entity_poly.pdbx_strand_id
1 'polypeptide(L)'
;MDRIAVLIAAFNEEDLIGETVSGALTMPGIDEVVVIDDGSDDDTPFVAYDAGARVIQLDENSGKGAALNRGFADTEADIYLLIDADLGASAAETHRLLEPITANHADMSIAVLRAPPGHKGGFGLVKKLAAWGIRKYGGKVVTAPISGQRAIRRRVLDDVGGFENGFGVEVALTIDALRKGYRVVEVPLPLTHRTTGRNLAGFAHRGRQFVDVARAIWRRRR
;
A
#
# COMPACT_ATOMS: atom_id res chain seq x y z
N MET A 1 15.78 -17.07 8.66
CA MET A 1 15.65 -15.82 7.89
C MET A 1 14.19 -15.42 7.99
N ASP A 2 13.90 -14.12 8.11
CA ASP A 2 12.52 -13.61 8.14
C ASP A 2 11.85 -13.97 6.80
N ARG A 3 10.64 -14.55 6.84
CA ARG A 3 9.84 -14.83 5.62
C ARG A 3 9.19 -13.54 5.13
N ILE A 4 9.32 -13.23 3.85
CA ILE A 4 8.83 -12.00 3.23
C ILE A 4 7.77 -12.32 2.18
N ALA A 5 6.57 -11.77 2.36
CA ALA A 5 5.49 -11.85 1.37
C ALA A 5 5.18 -10.48 0.77
N VAL A 6 4.99 -10.44 -0.54
CA VAL A 6 4.45 -9.26 -1.24
C VAL A 6 2.94 -9.40 -1.30
N LEU A 7 2.20 -8.38 -0.87
CA LEU A 7 0.74 -8.32 -1.01
C LEU A 7 0.36 -7.24 -2.01
N ILE A 8 -0.46 -7.60 -2.99
CA ILE A 8 -0.92 -6.71 -4.07
C ILE A 8 -2.43 -6.79 -4.10
N ALA A 9 -3.12 -5.73 -3.69
CA ALA A 9 -4.57 -5.62 -3.92
C ALA A 9 -4.80 -5.12 -5.36
N ALA A 10 -5.60 -5.84 -6.13
CA ALA A 10 -5.86 -5.54 -7.54
C ALA A 10 -7.37 -5.49 -7.81
N PHE A 11 -7.78 -4.58 -8.70
CA PHE A 11 -9.15 -4.48 -9.22
C PHE A 11 -9.11 -3.87 -10.61
N ASN A 12 -9.39 -4.67 -11.63
CA ASN A 12 -9.35 -4.29 -13.04
C ASN A 12 -8.00 -3.70 -13.51
N GLU A 13 -6.93 -4.48 -13.35
CA GLU A 13 -5.54 -4.11 -13.63
C GLU A 13 -4.85 -5.10 -14.60
N GLU A 14 -5.61 -5.76 -15.49
CA GLU A 14 -5.11 -6.77 -16.42
C GLU A 14 -3.92 -6.28 -17.28
N ASP A 15 -3.90 -4.99 -17.61
CA ASP A 15 -2.87 -4.33 -18.41
C ASP A 15 -1.48 -4.35 -17.77
N LEU A 16 -1.39 -4.29 -16.44
CA LEU A 16 -0.14 -4.02 -15.71
C LEU A 16 0.18 -5.08 -14.64
N ILE A 17 -0.80 -5.82 -14.14
CA ILE A 17 -0.62 -6.73 -13.02
C ILE A 17 0.45 -7.80 -13.31
N GLY A 18 0.51 -8.32 -14.53
CA GLY A 18 1.51 -9.33 -14.91
C GLY A 18 2.94 -8.80 -14.85
N GLU A 19 3.17 -7.57 -15.30
CA GLU A 19 4.48 -6.91 -15.24
C GLU A 19 4.84 -6.54 -13.80
N THR A 20 3.87 -6.08 -13.00
CA THR A 20 4.03 -5.81 -11.57
C THR A 20 4.45 -7.06 -10.80
N VAL A 21 3.74 -8.18 -11.00
CA VAL A 21 4.06 -9.48 -10.37
C VAL A 21 5.45 -9.95 -10.78
N SER A 22 5.76 -9.90 -12.08
CA SER A 22 7.07 -10.28 -12.60
C SER A 22 8.19 -9.44 -11.95
N GLY A 23 8.00 -8.13 -11.86
CA GLY A 23 8.93 -7.23 -11.19
C GLY A 23 9.10 -7.56 -9.70
N ALA A 24 8.01 -7.88 -9.00
CA ALA A 24 8.06 -8.26 -7.59
C ALA A 24 8.81 -9.59 -7.36
N LEU A 25 8.60 -10.59 -8.21
CA LEU A 25 9.28 -11.89 -8.14
C LEU A 25 10.79 -11.79 -8.39
N THR A 26 11.27 -10.74 -9.06
CA THR A 26 12.70 -10.52 -9.27
C THR A 26 13.43 -9.98 -8.02
N MET A 27 12.69 -9.53 -7.00
CA MET A 27 13.28 -8.91 -5.81
C MET A 27 14.00 -9.97 -4.94
N PRO A 28 15.23 -9.68 -4.47
CA PRO A 28 15.97 -10.62 -3.66
C PRO A 28 15.29 -10.82 -2.30
N GLY A 29 15.15 -12.08 -1.88
CA GLY A 29 14.61 -12.45 -0.56
C GLY A 29 13.09 -12.44 -0.45
N ILE A 30 12.35 -12.31 -1.55
CA ILE A 30 10.90 -12.52 -1.56
C ILE A 30 10.62 -14.03 -1.59
N ASP A 31 9.82 -14.51 -0.63
CA ASP A 31 9.40 -15.91 -0.58
C ASP A 31 8.12 -16.16 -1.35
N GLU A 32 7.24 -15.15 -1.43
CA GLU A 32 5.92 -15.29 -2.06
C GLU A 32 5.37 -13.95 -2.53
N VAL A 33 4.70 -13.95 -3.68
CA VAL A 33 3.90 -12.82 -4.18
C VAL A 33 2.44 -13.26 -4.19
N VAL A 34 1.60 -12.52 -3.45
CA VAL A 34 0.18 -12.79 -3.30
C VAL A 34 -0.61 -11.62 -3.89
N VAL A 35 -1.37 -11.91 -4.93
CA VAL A 35 -2.34 -10.99 -5.52
C VAL A 35 -3.71 -11.28 -4.93
N ILE A 36 -4.34 -10.24 -4.38
CA ILE A 36 -5.71 -10.29 -3.89
C ILE A 36 -6.57 -9.54 -4.89
N ASP A 37 -7.28 -10.31 -5.72
CA ASP A 37 -8.25 -9.79 -6.67
C ASP A 37 -9.53 -9.39 -5.93
N ASP A 38 -9.85 -8.10 -5.93
CA ASP A 38 -10.99 -7.49 -5.24
C ASP A 38 -12.25 -7.55 -6.11
N GLY A 39 -12.51 -8.71 -6.72
CA GLY A 39 -13.68 -8.98 -7.55
C GLY A 39 -13.65 -8.31 -8.91
N SER A 40 -12.54 -8.47 -9.66
CA SER A 40 -12.40 -7.88 -11.00
C SER A 40 -13.38 -8.49 -12.01
N ASP A 41 -13.75 -7.71 -13.03
CA ASP A 41 -14.58 -8.16 -14.16
C ASP A 41 -13.79 -8.38 -15.46
N ASP A 42 -12.46 -8.29 -15.37
CA ASP A 42 -11.49 -8.47 -16.45
C ASP A 42 -10.54 -9.66 -16.17
N ASP A 43 -9.48 -9.85 -16.97
CA ASP A 43 -8.57 -10.98 -16.83
C ASP A 43 -7.49 -10.79 -15.74
N THR A 44 -7.61 -9.78 -14.86
CA THR A 44 -6.67 -9.50 -13.76
C THR A 44 -6.23 -10.75 -12.97
N PRO A 45 -7.14 -11.59 -12.42
CA PRO A 45 -6.73 -12.75 -11.64
C PRO A 45 -5.99 -13.79 -12.49
N PHE A 46 -6.36 -13.95 -13.77
CA PHE A 46 -5.71 -14.88 -14.68
C PHE A 46 -4.29 -14.41 -15.02
N VAL A 47 -4.13 -13.13 -15.41
CA VAL A 47 -2.82 -12.55 -15.73
C VAL A 47 -1.88 -12.58 -14.53
N ALA A 48 -2.38 -12.33 -13.32
CA ALA A 48 -1.60 -12.42 -12.09
C ALA A 48 -1.10 -13.86 -11.82
N TYR A 49 -1.98 -14.86 -12.00
CA TYR A 49 -1.65 -16.26 -11.84
C TYR A 49 -0.60 -16.73 -12.87
N ASP A 50 -0.79 -16.38 -14.15
CA ASP A 50 0.13 -16.73 -15.23
C ASP A 50 1.53 -16.12 -15.01
N ALA A 51 1.59 -14.90 -14.46
CA ALA A 51 2.84 -14.25 -14.07
C ALA A 51 3.53 -14.90 -12.84
N GLY A 52 2.90 -15.87 -12.18
CA GLY A 52 3.49 -16.65 -11.08
C GLY A 52 3.10 -16.20 -9.68
N ALA A 53 2.09 -15.34 -9.52
CA ALA A 53 1.57 -15.00 -8.20
C ALA A 53 0.63 -16.10 -7.67
N ARG A 54 0.56 -16.21 -6.34
CA ARG A 54 -0.60 -16.84 -5.70
C ARG A 54 -1.77 -15.85 -5.75
N VAL A 55 -2.93 -16.30 -6.23
CA VAL A 55 -4.11 -15.44 -6.38
C VAL A 55 -5.18 -15.81 -5.36
N ILE A 56 -5.68 -14.81 -4.64
CA ILE A 56 -6.87 -14.90 -3.79
C ILE A 56 -7.94 -14.03 -4.44
N GLN A 57 -9.05 -14.62 -4.84
CA GLN A 57 -10.16 -13.90 -5.46
C GLN A 57 -11.29 -13.66 -4.47
N LEU A 58 -11.81 -12.44 -4.45
CA LEU A 58 -13.00 -12.05 -3.70
C LEU A 58 -14.23 -12.07 -4.61
N ASP A 59 -15.40 -12.34 -4.02
CA ASP A 59 -16.66 -12.42 -4.77
C ASP A 59 -17.16 -11.04 -5.27
N GLU A 60 -16.80 -9.97 -4.56
CA GLU A 60 -17.21 -8.60 -4.88
C GLU A 60 -16.15 -7.58 -4.43
N ASN A 61 -16.16 -6.41 -5.07
CA ASN A 61 -15.31 -5.28 -4.71
C ASN A 61 -15.63 -4.76 -3.30
N SER A 62 -14.76 -5.14 -2.37
CA SER A 62 -14.82 -4.84 -0.94
C SER A 62 -13.87 -3.70 -0.53
N GLY A 63 -13.01 -3.29 -1.46
CA GLY A 63 -12.04 -2.21 -1.32
C GLY A 63 -10.68 -2.68 -0.81
N LYS A 64 -9.63 -1.91 -1.14
CA LYS A 64 -8.21 -2.18 -0.83
C LYS A 64 -7.95 -2.71 0.58
N GLY A 65 -8.50 -2.07 1.62
CA GLY A 65 -8.30 -2.51 3.00
C GLY A 65 -8.84 -3.92 3.29
N ALA A 66 -10.01 -4.27 2.73
CA ALA A 66 -10.60 -5.60 2.88
C ALA A 66 -9.78 -6.65 2.13
N ALA A 67 -9.36 -6.34 0.89
CA ALA A 67 -8.47 -7.20 0.11
C ALA A 67 -7.14 -7.45 0.85
N LEU A 68 -6.48 -6.42 1.35
CA LEU A 68 -5.25 -6.56 2.12
C LEU A 68 -5.45 -7.34 3.43
N ASN A 69 -6.57 -7.17 4.12
CA ASN A 69 -6.90 -7.97 5.30
C ASN A 69 -7.09 -9.46 4.96
N ARG A 70 -7.74 -9.76 3.82
CA ARG A 70 -7.85 -11.14 3.34
C ARG A 70 -6.48 -11.72 3.05
N GLY A 71 -5.63 -10.99 2.32
CA GLY A 71 -4.25 -11.39 2.03
C GLY A 71 -3.43 -11.63 3.28
N PHE A 72 -3.52 -10.72 4.27
CA PHE A 72 -2.84 -10.84 5.55
C PHE A 72 -3.28 -12.07 6.35
N ALA A 73 -4.59 -12.32 6.43
CA ALA A 73 -5.14 -13.47 7.14
C ALA A 73 -4.79 -14.82 6.51
N ASP A 74 -4.57 -14.85 5.20
CA ASP A 74 -4.31 -16.06 4.41
C ASP A 74 -2.83 -16.24 4.04
N THR A 75 -1.94 -15.38 4.55
CA THR A 75 -0.50 -15.42 4.23
C THR A 75 0.33 -15.44 5.50
N GLU A 76 1.16 -16.46 5.66
CA GLU A 76 2.06 -16.58 6.80
C GLU A 76 3.46 -16.01 6.50
N ALA A 77 3.74 -14.77 6.91
CA ALA A 77 5.04 -14.11 6.70
C ALA A 77 5.47 -13.26 7.92
N ASP A 78 6.77 -13.04 8.10
CA ASP A 78 7.31 -12.18 9.15
C ASP A 78 7.31 -10.69 8.74
N ILE A 79 7.43 -10.43 7.45
CA ILE A 79 7.42 -9.11 6.84
C ILE A 79 6.49 -9.11 5.63
N TYR A 80 5.65 -8.09 5.54
CA TYR A 80 4.78 -7.84 4.40
C TYR A 80 5.26 -6.63 3.62
N LEU A 81 5.44 -6.79 2.32
CA LEU A 81 5.69 -5.72 1.37
C LEU A 81 4.40 -5.45 0.59
N LEU A 82 3.76 -4.33 0.89
CA LEU A 82 2.58 -3.87 0.18
C LEU A 82 3.01 -3.09 -1.05
N ILE A 83 2.46 -3.43 -2.21
CA ILE A 83 2.64 -2.66 -3.44
C ILE A 83 1.30 -2.52 -4.18
N ASP A 84 1.21 -1.51 -5.05
CA ASP A 84 0.02 -1.30 -5.86
C ASP A 84 0.14 -2.13 -7.16
N ALA A 85 -0.99 -2.50 -7.75
CA ALA A 85 -1.08 -3.40 -8.90
C ALA A 85 -0.55 -2.83 -10.23
N ASP A 86 -0.39 -1.51 -10.32
CA ASP A 86 -0.09 -0.75 -11.54
C ASP A 86 1.36 -0.23 -11.62
N LEU A 87 2.29 -0.88 -10.91
CA LEU A 87 3.71 -0.49 -10.88
C LEU A 87 4.51 -0.92 -12.12
N GLY A 88 4.08 -1.95 -12.84
CA GLY A 88 4.84 -2.59 -13.91
C GLY A 88 6.24 -3.01 -13.43
N ALA A 89 7.26 -2.91 -14.30
CA ALA A 89 8.64 -3.27 -13.95
C ALA A 89 9.22 -2.46 -12.78
N SER A 90 8.66 -1.28 -12.48
CA SER A 90 9.12 -0.48 -11.34
C SER A 90 8.82 -1.13 -9.99
N ALA A 91 7.97 -2.15 -9.95
CA ALA A 91 7.71 -2.96 -8.75
C ALA A 91 9.01 -3.48 -8.11
N ALA A 92 10.00 -3.84 -8.94
CA ALA A 92 11.30 -4.32 -8.46
C ALA A 92 12.00 -3.31 -7.54
N GLU A 93 11.81 -2.00 -7.72
CA GLU A 93 12.44 -0.96 -6.88
C GLU A 93 11.89 -0.93 -5.45
N THR A 94 10.74 -1.56 -5.19
CA THR A 94 10.13 -1.60 -3.85
C THR A 94 10.92 -2.46 -2.86
N HIS A 95 11.85 -3.32 -3.32
CA HIS A 95 12.76 -4.07 -2.44
C HIS A 95 13.53 -3.16 -1.46
N ARG A 96 13.80 -1.91 -1.85
CA ARG A 96 14.49 -0.91 -1.01
C ARG A 96 13.73 -0.58 0.28
N LEU A 97 12.43 -0.86 0.33
CA LEU A 97 11.61 -0.70 1.55
C LEU A 97 11.93 -1.75 2.61
N LEU A 98 12.48 -2.90 2.21
CA LEU A 98 12.82 -3.99 3.12
C LEU A 98 14.07 -3.67 3.94
N GLU A 99 15.02 -2.92 3.38
CA GLU A 99 16.34 -2.66 3.98
C GLU A 99 16.25 -2.10 5.42
N PRO A 100 15.45 -1.04 5.71
CA PRO A 100 15.34 -0.54 7.08
C PRO A 100 14.73 -1.56 8.05
N ILE A 101 13.92 -2.49 7.56
CA ILE A 101 13.25 -3.51 8.38
C ILE A 101 14.21 -4.65 8.69
N THR A 102 14.86 -5.20 7.66
CA THR A 102 15.82 -6.29 7.80
C THR A 102 17.07 -5.85 8.57
N ALA A 103 17.48 -4.58 8.47
CA ALA A 103 18.52 -3.98 9.29
C ALA A 103 18.07 -3.64 10.73
N ASN A 104 16.80 -3.91 11.08
CA ASN A 104 16.20 -3.59 12.37
C ASN A 104 16.29 -2.10 12.75
N HIS A 105 16.27 -1.20 11.76
CA HIS A 105 16.20 0.25 11.95
C HIS A 105 14.75 0.76 12.00
N ALA A 106 13.83 0.01 11.42
CA ALA A 106 12.41 0.33 11.36
C ALA A 106 11.54 -0.92 11.54
N ASP A 107 10.28 -0.68 11.90
CA ASP A 107 9.22 -1.69 11.98
C ASP A 107 8.21 -1.54 10.84
N MET A 108 8.14 -0.34 10.27
CA MET A 108 7.44 -0.03 9.03
C MET A 108 8.22 1.01 8.22
N SER A 109 8.32 0.81 6.91
CA SER A 109 8.87 1.78 5.96
C SER A 109 7.80 2.21 4.97
N ILE A 110 7.88 3.45 4.49
CA ILE A 110 6.91 4.06 3.56
C ILE A 110 7.68 4.65 2.39
N ALA A 111 7.25 4.35 1.16
CA ALA A 111 7.85 4.93 -0.03
C ALA A 111 7.55 6.43 -0.16
N VAL A 112 8.58 7.21 -0.46
CA VAL A 112 8.42 8.59 -0.94
C VAL A 112 8.61 8.57 -2.44
N LEU A 113 7.49 8.65 -3.16
CA LEU A 113 7.47 8.70 -4.62
C LEU A 113 7.98 10.07 -5.09
N ARG A 114 9.02 10.09 -5.93
CA ARG A 114 9.49 11.33 -6.54
C ARG A 114 8.52 11.74 -7.64
N ALA A 115 7.92 12.91 -7.52
CA ALA A 115 7.15 13.49 -8.62
C ALA A 115 8.08 13.77 -9.81
N PRO A 116 7.68 13.42 -11.05
CA PRO A 116 8.46 13.82 -12.22
C PRO A 116 8.59 15.34 -12.27
N PRO A 117 9.73 15.89 -12.75
CA PRO A 117 9.89 17.32 -12.94
C PRO A 117 8.72 17.92 -13.72
N GLY A 118 8.17 19.05 -13.26
CA GLY A 118 7.08 19.77 -13.94
C GLY A 118 5.65 19.27 -13.66
N HIS A 119 5.46 18.18 -12.89
CA HIS A 119 4.13 17.69 -12.56
C HIS A 119 3.48 18.48 -11.40
N LYS A 120 2.45 19.27 -11.73
CA LYS A 120 1.54 19.86 -10.74
C LYS A 120 0.41 18.85 -10.46
N GLY A 121 0.56 18.07 -9.39
CA GLY A 121 -0.55 17.23 -8.89
C GLY A 121 -1.79 18.07 -8.51
N GLY A 122 -2.90 17.39 -8.16
CA GLY A 122 -4.11 18.08 -7.66
C GLY A 122 -3.84 18.94 -6.41
N PHE A 123 -4.84 19.70 -5.94
CA PHE A 123 -4.73 20.65 -4.80
C PHE A 123 -4.13 20.08 -3.50
N GLY A 124 -3.98 18.76 -3.39
CA GLY A 124 -3.26 18.09 -2.32
C GLY A 124 -4.03 18.11 -1.00
N LEU A 125 -5.33 18.40 -1.01
CA LEU A 125 -6.15 18.50 0.20
C LEU A 125 -6.18 17.19 0.99
N VAL A 126 -6.37 16.05 0.32
CA VAL A 126 -6.32 14.72 0.96
C VAL A 126 -4.94 14.47 1.59
N LYS A 127 -3.86 14.75 0.86
CA LYS A 127 -2.48 14.64 1.37
C LYS A 127 -2.22 15.54 2.57
N LYS A 128 -2.66 16.80 2.52
CA LYS A 128 -2.53 17.76 3.63
C LYS A 128 -3.32 17.32 4.85
N LEU A 129 -4.56 16.84 4.68
CA LEU A 129 -5.38 16.32 5.76
C LEU A 129 -4.73 15.09 6.39
N ALA A 130 -4.27 14.14 5.58
CA ALA A 130 -3.58 12.94 6.02
C ALA A 130 -2.30 13.27 6.80
N ALA A 131 -1.43 14.14 6.27
CA ALA A 131 -0.21 14.59 6.94
C ALA A 131 -0.52 15.31 8.26
N TRP A 132 -1.56 16.17 8.28
CA TRP A 132 -2.02 16.81 9.51
C TRP A 132 -2.50 15.79 10.54
N GLY A 133 -3.27 14.80 10.12
CA GLY A 133 -3.79 13.73 10.98
C GLY A 133 -2.66 12.91 11.60
N ILE A 134 -1.70 12.47 10.79
CA ILE A 134 -0.52 11.72 11.24
C ILE A 134 0.30 12.57 12.22
N ARG A 135 0.53 13.85 11.92
CA ARG A 135 1.24 14.75 12.83
C ARG A 135 0.49 14.92 14.16
N LYS A 136 -0.82 15.14 14.10
CA LYS A 136 -1.63 15.44 15.28
C LYS A 136 -1.82 14.22 16.19
N TYR A 137 -2.07 13.03 15.62
CA TYR A 137 -2.46 11.85 16.38
C TYR A 137 -1.38 10.77 16.48
N GLY A 138 -0.39 10.80 15.60
CA GLY A 138 0.80 9.93 15.64
C GLY A 138 2.10 10.67 15.98
N GLY A 139 2.09 12.01 16.11
CA GLY A 139 3.26 12.78 16.54
C GLY A 139 4.41 12.91 15.54
N LYS A 140 4.22 12.48 14.28
CA LYS A 140 5.27 12.48 13.25
C LYS A 140 4.92 13.36 12.04
N VAL A 141 5.88 14.14 11.56
CA VAL A 141 5.79 14.80 10.25
C VAL A 141 6.24 13.81 9.19
N VAL A 142 5.43 13.63 8.14
CA VAL A 142 5.68 12.70 7.04
C VAL A 142 5.50 13.42 5.70
N THR A 143 6.25 12.97 4.70
CA THR A 143 6.27 13.48 3.32
C THR A 143 5.25 12.76 2.45
N ALA A 144 5.07 11.45 2.66
CA ALA A 144 4.24 10.55 1.87
C ALA A 144 3.11 9.92 2.71
N PRO A 145 2.16 10.73 3.24
CA PRO A 145 1.16 10.28 4.22
C PRO A 145 0.15 9.26 3.67
N ILE A 146 0.08 9.10 2.35
CA ILE A 146 -0.88 8.23 1.64
C ILE A 146 -0.19 7.31 0.63
N SER A 147 1.12 7.07 0.75
CA SER A 147 1.76 6.09 -0.12
C SER A 147 1.33 4.68 0.27
N GLY A 148 0.91 3.91 -0.73
CA GLY A 148 0.52 2.51 -0.61
C GLY A 148 1.71 1.56 -0.50
N GLN A 149 2.87 1.92 -1.05
CA GLN A 149 4.07 1.09 -1.02
C GLN A 149 4.73 1.13 0.35
N ARG A 150 4.70 0.01 1.06
CA ARG A 150 5.16 -0.10 2.45
C ARG A 150 5.75 -1.46 2.72
N ALA A 151 6.84 -1.52 3.48
CA ALA A 151 7.21 -2.76 4.16
C ALA A 151 6.82 -2.67 5.63
N ILE A 152 6.33 -3.76 6.21
CA ILE A 152 5.74 -3.78 7.56
C ILE A 152 6.06 -5.13 8.22
N ARG A 153 6.55 -5.13 9.46
CA ARG A 153 6.66 -6.36 10.25
C ARG A 153 5.28 -6.87 10.65
N ARG A 154 5.06 -8.19 10.61
CA ARG A 154 3.82 -8.85 11.05
C ARG A 154 3.29 -8.30 12.38
N ARG A 155 4.16 -8.21 13.39
CA ARG A 155 3.81 -7.72 14.74
C ARG A 155 3.13 -6.34 14.74
N VAL A 156 3.45 -5.47 13.78
CA VAL A 156 2.79 -4.16 13.64
C VAL A 156 1.33 -4.36 13.25
N LEU A 157 1.07 -5.22 12.25
CA LEU A 157 -0.29 -5.51 11.79
C LEU A 157 -1.11 -6.24 12.85
N ASP A 158 -0.51 -7.18 13.58
CA ASP A 158 -1.19 -7.85 14.70
C ASP A 158 -1.60 -6.84 15.78
N ASP A 159 -0.70 -5.94 16.18
CA ASP A 159 -0.95 -4.97 17.25
C ASP A 159 -1.95 -3.86 16.88
N VAL A 160 -2.02 -3.49 15.61
CA VAL A 160 -2.95 -2.47 15.11
C VAL A 160 -4.28 -3.06 14.63
N GLY A 161 -4.39 -4.39 14.52
CA GLY A 161 -5.61 -5.09 14.10
C GLY A 161 -5.82 -5.12 12.58
N GLY A 162 -4.74 -5.17 11.80
CA GLY A 162 -4.79 -5.22 10.34
C GLY A 162 -4.97 -3.84 9.67
N PHE A 163 -5.72 -3.82 8.57
CA PHE A 163 -5.93 -2.65 7.72
C PHE A 163 -7.33 -2.05 7.90
N GLU A 164 -7.44 -0.72 7.92
CA GLU A 164 -8.73 -0.04 7.90
C GLU A 164 -9.41 -0.18 6.52
N ASN A 165 -10.73 -0.28 6.45
CA ASN A 165 -11.44 -0.34 5.17
C ASN A 165 -11.34 0.97 4.35
N GLY A 166 -11.44 0.85 3.03
CA GLY A 166 -11.46 1.97 2.10
C GLY A 166 -10.11 2.68 1.96
N PHE A 167 -10.12 3.98 1.67
CA PHE A 167 -8.89 4.77 1.42
C PHE A 167 -8.24 5.31 2.72
N GLY A 168 -8.70 4.83 3.87
CA GLY A 168 -8.15 5.20 5.17
C GLY A 168 -6.91 4.37 5.56
N VAL A 169 -6.64 3.26 4.86
CA VAL A 169 -5.60 2.26 5.16
C VAL A 169 -4.28 2.92 5.55
N GLU A 170 -3.76 3.76 4.67
CA GLU A 170 -2.42 4.33 4.79
C GLU A 170 -2.29 5.25 6.00
N VAL A 171 -3.30 6.08 6.25
CA VAL A 171 -3.29 7.09 7.32
C VAL A 171 -3.54 6.43 8.67
N ALA A 172 -4.52 5.53 8.71
CA ALA A 172 -4.87 4.73 9.86
C ALA A 172 -3.67 3.96 10.38
N LEU A 173 -3.06 3.15 9.50
CA LEU A 173 -1.94 2.30 9.84
C LEU A 173 -0.75 3.11 10.36
N THR A 174 -0.46 4.27 9.76
CA THR A 174 0.64 5.12 10.24
C THR A 174 0.36 5.71 11.61
N ILE A 175 -0.86 6.20 11.87
CA ILE A 175 -1.22 6.74 13.18
C ILE A 175 -1.14 5.65 14.25
N ASP A 176 -1.69 4.46 13.98
CA ASP A 176 -1.77 3.40 14.97
C ASP A 176 -0.40 2.78 15.27
N ALA A 177 0.42 2.57 14.24
CA ALA A 177 1.80 2.11 14.43
C ALA A 177 2.58 3.10 15.31
N LEU A 178 2.50 4.40 15.02
CA LEU A 178 3.17 5.43 15.82
C LEU A 178 2.66 5.47 17.27
N ARG A 179 1.34 5.34 17.49
CA ARG A 179 0.74 5.31 18.83
C ARG A 179 1.18 4.11 19.66
N LYS A 180 1.43 2.97 19.01
CA LYS A 180 1.96 1.75 19.62
C LYS A 180 3.49 1.81 19.84
N GLY A 181 4.14 2.90 19.45
CA GLY A 181 5.58 3.12 19.66
C GLY A 181 6.48 2.49 18.59
N TYR A 182 5.92 2.09 17.45
CA TYR A 182 6.69 1.50 16.35
C TYR A 182 7.54 2.53 15.61
N ARG A 183 8.71 2.09 15.13
CA ARG A 183 9.62 2.90 14.33
C ARG A 183 9.16 2.92 12.87
N VAL A 184 8.60 4.04 12.46
CA VAL A 184 8.17 4.27 11.07
C VAL A 184 9.23 5.10 10.35
N VAL A 185 9.65 4.75 9.14
CA VAL A 185 10.61 5.55 8.33
C VAL A 185 10.11 5.80 6.91
N GLU A 186 10.66 6.82 6.26
CA GLU A 186 10.35 7.16 4.87
C GLU A 186 11.58 6.89 3.97
N VAL A 187 11.38 6.19 2.85
CA VAL A 187 12.43 5.79 1.92
C VAL A 187 12.14 6.38 0.54
N PRO A 188 12.99 7.26 0.00
CA PRO A 188 12.82 7.78 -1.36
C PRO A 188 12.99 6.66 -2.40
N LEU A 189 11.99 6.49 -3.28
CA LEU A 189 12.05 5.50 -4.37
C LEU A 189 11.92 6.16 -5.75
N PRO A 190 12.64 5.65 -6.76
CA PRO A 190 12.49 6.08 -8.15
C PRO A 190 11.32 5.34 -8.84
N LEU A 191 10.13 5.34 -8.23
CA LEU A 191 8.96 4.69 -8.83
C LEU A 191 8.27 5.57 -9.87
N THR A 192 7.88 4.96 -10.98
CA THR A 192 6.97 5.53 -11.97
C THR A 192 5.59 4.96 -11.74
N HIS A 193 4.59 5.82 -11.63
CA HIS A 193 3.20 5.43 -11.39
C HIS A 193 2.32 6.02 -12.48
N ARG A 194 1.31 5.27 -12.95
CA ARG A 194 0.37 5.78 -13.95
C ARG A 194 -0.43 6.91 -13.30
N THR A 195 -0.15 8.15 -13.68
CA THR A 195 -0.91 9.29 -13.16
C THR A 195 -2.33 9.19 -13.71
N THR A 196 -3.31 8.87 -12.86
CA THR A 196 -4.72 8.87 -13.28
C THR A 196 -5.08 10.26 -13.80
N GLY A 197 -5.44 10.33 -15.08
CA GLY A 197 -5.83 11.55 -15.77
C GLY A 197 -6.98 12.28 -15.06
N ARG A 198 -7.09 13.59 -15.31
CA ARG A 198 -8.14 14.44 -14.71
C ARG A 198 -9.50 14.16 -15.35
N ASN A 199 -10.13 13.05 -14.95
CA ASN A 199 -11.51 12.74 -15.32
C ASN A 199 -12.49 13.05 -14.17
N LEU A 200 -13.77 13.24 -14.48
CA LEU A 200 -14.85 13.46 -13.51
C LEU A 200 -14.99 12.30 -12.51
N ALA A 201 -14.73 11.06 -12.96
CA ALA A 201 -14.57 9.89 -12.11
C ALA A 201 -13.46 10.07 -11.06
N GLY A 202 -12.35 10.72 -11.43
CA GLY A 202 -11.27 11.09 -10.53
C GLY A 202 -11.67 12.11 -9.47
N PHE A 203 -12.72 12.92 -9.69
CA PHE A 203 -13.22 13.86 -8.67
C PHE A 203 -14.08 13.16 -7.61
N ALA A 204 -15.00 12.28 -8.01
CA ALA A 204 -15.77 11.44 -7.08
C ALA A 204 -14.85 10.49 -6.28
N HIS A 205 -13.87 9.87 -6.95
CA HIS A 205 -12.84 9.05 -6.31
C HIS A 205 -12.04 9.85 -5.26
N ARG A 206 -11.61 11.07 -5.58
CA ARG A 206 -10.94 11.98 -4.63
C ARG A 206 -11.85 12.43 -3.47
N GLY A 207 -13.16 12.57 -3.71
CA GLY A 207 -14.14 12.86 -2.67
C GLY A 207 -14.30 11.71 -1.67
N ARG A 208 -14.41 10.47 -2.17
CA ARG A 208 -14.45 9.26 -1.35
C ARG A 208 -13.16 9.09 -0.54
N GLN A 209 -12.00 9.29 -1.17
CA GLN A 209 -10.70 9.32 -0.50
C GLN A 209 -10.65 10.32 0.66
N PHE A 210 -11.16 11.54 0.45
CA PHE A 210 -11.19 12.55 1.50
C PHE A 210 -12.05 12.12 2.69
N VAL A 211 -13.26 11.61 2.44
CA VAL A 211 -14.18 11.16 3.50
C VAL A 211 -13.59 9.99 4.28
N ASP A 212 -12.99 9.01 3.61
CA ASP A 212 -12.41 7.85 4.27
C ASP A 212 -11.19 8.23 5.12
N VAL A 213 -10.31 9.10 4.61
CA VAL A 213 -9.19 9.67 5.39
C VAL A 213 -9.71 10.46 6.58
N ALA A 214 -10.71 11.32 6.40
CA ALA A 214 -11.30 12.10 7.49
C ALA A 214 -11.92 11.19 8.56
N ARG A 215 -12.63 10.13 8.15
CA ARG A 215 -13.24 9.14 9.04
C ARG A 215 -12.18 8.34 9.80
N ALA A 216 -11.13 7.89 9.12
CA ALA A 216 -10.00 7.18 9.72
C ALA A 216 -9.32 8.02 10.81
N ILE A 217 -9.10 9.32 10.52
CA ILE A 217 -8.56 10.28 11.50
C ILE A 217 -9.56 10.49 12.65
N TRP A 218 -10.85 10.64 12.36
CA TRP A 218 -11.88 10.89 13.38
C TRP A 218 -11.98 9.75 14.41
N ARG A 219 -11.92 8.49 13.95
CA ARG A 219 -11.91 7.30 14.82
C ARG A 219 -10.71 7.28 15.77
N ARG A 220 -9.61 7.94 15.40
CA ARG A 220 -8.35 8.03 16.16
C ARG A 220 -8.21 9.34 16.93
N ARG A 221 -9.29 10.09 17.17
CA ARG A 221 -9.24 11.32 17.99
C ARG A 221 -9.17 11.05 19.49
N ARG A 222 -9.59 9.86 19.90
CA ARG A 222 -9.55 9.38 21.28
C ARG A 222 -8.23 8.65 21.52
#